data_AF-A0A7J8Q864-F1
#
_entry.id   AF-A0A7J8Q864-F1
#
_cell.length_a   1.000
_cell.length_b   1.000
_cell.length_c   1.000
_cell.angle_alpha   90.00
_cell.angle_beta   90.00
_cell.angle_gamma   90.00
#
_symmetry.space_group_name_H-M   'P 1'
#
loop_
_entity.id
_entity.type
_entity.pdbx_description
1 polymer ?
#
loop_
_entity_poly.entity_id
_entity_poly.type
_entity_poly.pdbx_seq_one_letter_code
_entity_poly.pdbx_strand_id
1 'polypeptide(L)'
;MRKIADAVGAFLMMDMAHISGLVAASVVADPFEYCDIVTTTTHKSLRGPRGGMIFFKKDPVLGVDLESAINNAVFPGLQGGPHNHTIGGLAVCLQHAQSPEFKAYQNQVVSNCRALARRLVELGYTLVSGGSDNHLVLVDLRPLGIDGARVEKILDMASITLNKNSVPGDKSALVPGGIRIGSPAMTTRGFTEKEFTAIAEFIHEGVQITIEAKGLASGSKVQEFLKFVSSPDFPLTDKVSNLCSRVEALTTQFPIPGV
;
A
#
# COMPACT_ATOMS: atom_id res chain seq x y z
N MET A 1 -16.98 9.37 13.03
CA MET A 1 -17.60 8.02 12.92
C MET A 1 -18.36 7.61 14.18
N ARG A 2 -17.74 7.50 15.37
CA ARG A 2 -18.42 7.10 16.62
C ARG A 2 -19.76 7.83 16.88
N LYS A 3 -19.73 9.18 16.88
CA LYS A 3 -20.94 10.01 17.05
C LYS A 3 -22.09 9.64 16.08
N ILE A 4 -21.76 9.27 14.84
CA ILE A 4 -22.76 8.87 13.84
C ILE A 4 -23.31 7.49 14.16
N ALA A 5 -22.43 6.54 14.50
CA ALA A 5 -22.82 5.19 14.88
C ALA A 5 -23.73 5.18 16.11
N ASP A 6 -23.44 6.02 17.12
CA ASP A 6 -24.32 6.22 18.29
C ASP A 6 -25.68 6.77 17.89
N ALA A 7 -25.70 7.81 17.07
CA ALA A 7 -26.94 8.48 16.66
C ALA A 7 -27.91 7.58 15.89
N VAL A 8 -27.40 6.53 15.22
CA VAL A 8 -28.21 5.59 14.43
C VAL A 8 -28.32 4.20 15.07
N GLY A 9 -27.76 3.99 16.26
CA GLY A 9 -27.79 2.70 16.95
C GLY A 9 -27.01 1.59 16.22
N ALA A 10 -25.85 1.90 15.64
CA ALA A 10 -25.01 0.96 14.91
C ALA A 10 -23.70 0.62 15.65
N PHE A 11 -23.18 -0.58 15.38
CA PHE A 11 -21.80 -0.93 15.73
C PHE A 11 -20.82 -0.10 14.90
N LEU A 12 -19.72 0.32 15.53
CA LEU A 12 -18.58 0.89 14.83
C LEU A 12 -17.48 -0.16 14.67
N MET A 13 -17.25 -0.59 13.43
CA MET A 13 -16.12 -1.45 13.07
C MET A 13 -15.05 -0.65 12.33
N MET A 14 -13.79 -0.82 12.71
CA MET A 14 -12.64 -0.34 11.95
C MET A 14 -11.86 -1.53 11.37
N ASP A 15 -11.64 -1.53 10.06
CA ASP A 15 -10.63 -2.40 9.45
C ASP A 15 -9.31 -1.62 9.37
N MET A 16 -8.36 -1.96 10.24
CA MET A 16 -7.04 -1.33 10.29
C MET A 16 -5.97 -2.09 9.50
N ALA A 17 -6.34 -3.03 8.61
CA ALA A 17 -5.41 -3.92 7.93
C ALA A 17 -4.19 -3.23 7.30
N HIS A 18 -4.36 -2.03 6.76
CA HIS A 18 -3.27 -1.27 6.15
C HIS A 18 -2.35 -0.58 7.16
N ILE A 19 -2.86 -0.23 8.35
CA ILE A 19 -2.16 0.61 9.34
C ILE A 19 -1.91 -0.09 10.68
N SER A 20 -2.21 -1.38 10.81
CA SER A 20 -2.09 -2.10 12.09
C SER A 20 -0.68 -2.07 12.70
N GLY A 21 0.37 -2.07 11.89
CA GLY A 21 1.74 -1.86 12.39
C GLY A 21 1.96 -0.44 12.92
N LEU A 22 1.39 0.56 12.25
CA LEU A 22 1.46 1.96 12.68
C LEU A 22 0.69 2.18 14.00
N VAL A 23 -0.49 1.54 14.13
CA VAL A 23 -1.29 1.56 15.36
C VAL A 23 -0.52 0.89 16.50
N ALA A 24 0.05 -0.31 16.27
CA ALA A 24 0.82 -1.04 17.27
C ALA A 24 2.04 -0.27 17.77
N ALA A 25 2.67 0.55 16.92
CA ALA A 25 3.78 1.43 17.28
C ALA A 25 3.36 2.81 17.84
N SER A 26 2.05 3.07 17.94
CA SER A 26 1.48 4.35 18.36
C SER A 26 1.97 5.54 17.54
N VAL A 27 2.13 5.37 16.22
CA VAL A 27 2.53 6.46 15.30
C VAL A 27 1.33 7.10 14.58
N VAL A 28 0.16 6.48 14.69
CA VAL A 28 -1.13 7.01 14.22
C VAL A 28 -2.17 6.87 15.34
N ALA A 29 -3.33 7.51 15.17
CA ALA A 29 -4.42 7.44 16.14
C ALA A 29 -4.88 6.01 16.42
N ASP A 30 -5.25 5.76 17.67
CA ASP A 30 -5.68 4.45 18.13
C ASP A 30 -7.18 4.24 17.82
N PRO A 31 -7.55 3.28 16.93
CA PRO A 31 -8.95 2.99 16.65
C PRO A 31 -9.67 2.32 17.83
N PHE A 32 -8.95 1.69 18.76
CA PHE A 32 -9.52 1.00 19.92
C PHE A 32 -10.20 1.95 20.91
N GLU A 33 -9.87 3.24 20.89
CA GLU A 33 -10.54 4.27 21.70
C GLU A 33 -12.04 4.42 21.37
N TYR A 34 -12.43 4.17 20.11
CA TYR A 34 -13.76 4.50 19.62
C TYR A 34 -14.55 3.30 19.10
N CYS A 35 -13.86 2.29 18.57
CA CYS A 35 -14.49 1.20 17.84
C CYS A 35 -14.97 0.10 18.77
N ASP A 36 -16.07 -0.55 18.38
CA ASP A 36 -16.62 -1.70 19.09
C ASP A 36 -15.93 -3.00 18.62
N ILE A 37 -15.56 -3.03 17.34
CA ILE A 37 -14.85 -4.13 16.68
C ILE A 37 -13.69 -3.53 15.89
N VAL A 38 -12.53 -4.17 15.94
CA VAL A 38 -11.38 -3.82 15.10
C VAL A 38 -10.90 -5.09 14.40
N THR A 39 -10.88 -5.08 13.07
CA THR A 39 -10.34 -6.17 12.26
C THR A 39 -9.01 -5.76 11.65
N THR A 40 -8.14 -6.74 11.38
CA THR A 40 -6.88 -6.49 10.69
C THR A 40 -6.36 -7.72 9.99
N THR A 41 -5.64 -7.51 8.89
CA THR A 41 -4.67 -8.49 8.39
C THR A 41 -3.36 -8.42 9.15
N THR A 42 -2.59 -9.50 9.16
CA THR A 42 -1.33 -9.58 9.93
C THR A 42 -0.06 -9.36 9.09
N HIS A 43 -0.16 -9.31 7.76
CA HIS A 43 1.00 -9.35 6.85
C HIS A 43 1.40 -8.00 6.21
N LYS A 44 0.63 -6.94 6.41
CA LYS A 44 0.89 -5.63 5.78
C LYS A 44 1.90 -4.83 6.61
N SER A 45 1.51 -3.66 7.13
CA SER A 45 2.39 -2.84 7.98
C SER A 45 2.79 -3.56 9.28
N LEU A 46 2.00 -4.54 9.75
CA LEU A 46 2.36 -5.38 10.90
C LEU A 46 3.50 -6.39 10.59
N ARG A 47 3.75 -6.68 9.31
CA ARG A 47 4.92 -7.48 8.84
C ARG A 47 4.97 -8.93 9.33
N GLY A 48 3.82 -9.52 9.63
CA GLY A 48 3.66 -10.92 10.05
C GLY A 48 3.26 -11.88 8.92
N PRO A 49 2.85 -13.11 9.26
CA PRO A 49 2.38 -14.09 8.26
C PRO A 49 1.02 -13.68 7.69
N ARG A 50 0.59 -14.32 6.59
CA ARG A 50 -0.76 -14.12 6.03
C ARG A 50 -1.83 -14.71 6.95
N GLY A 51 -2.58 -13.85 7.62
CA GLY A 51 -3.71 -14.19 8.47
C GLY A 51 -4.52 -12.94 8.84
N GLY A 52 -5.45 -13.10 9.78
CA GLY A 52 -6.27 -12.02 10.30
C GLY A 52 -6.53 -12.14 11.80
N MET A 53 -6.87 -11.01 12.43
CA MET A 53 -7.31 -10.92 13.82
C MET A 53 -8.60 -10.11 13.90
N ILE A 54 -9.48 -10.49 14.83
CA ILE A 54 -10.70 -9.75 15.16
C ILE A 54 -10.64 -9.42 16.64
N PHE A 55 -10.56 -8.13 16.94
CA PHE A 55 -10.67 -7.60 18.28
C PHE A 55 -12.08 -7.09 18.51
N PHE A 56 -12.57 -7.23 19.73
CA PHE A 56 -13.91 -6.81 20.11
C PHE A 56 -13.91 -6.32 21.56
N LYS A 57 -14.82 -5.39 21.88
CA LYS A 57 -15.11 -5.01 23.26
C LYS A 57 -15.67 -6.22 24.03
N LYS A 58 -15.27 -6.33 25.29
CA LYS A 58 -15.73 -7.38 26.21
C LYS A 58 -17.09 -7.07 26.82
N ASP A 59 -17.39 -5.80 27.07
CA ASP A 59 -18.71 -5.39 27.53
C ASP A 59 -19.73 -5.53 26.39
N PRO A 60 -21.00 -5.91 26.69
CA PRO A 60 -22.04 -5.96 25.69
C PRO A 60 -22.25 -4.61 25.00
N VAL A 61 -22.25 -4.63 23.66
CA VAL A 61 -22.49 -3.45 22.84
C VAL A 61 -23.85 -3.61 22.16
N LEU A 62 -24.74 -2.63 22.33
CA LEU A 62 -26.11 -2.68 21.80
C LEU A 62 -26.88 -3.96 22.21
N GLY A 63 -26.62 -4.45 23.43
CA GLY A 63 -27.22 -5.67 23.98
C GLY A 63 -26.63 -6.98 23.42
N VAL A 64 -25.57 -6.91 22.62
CA VAL A 64 -24.91 -8.08 22.04
C VAL A 64 -23.59 -8.36 22.74
N ASP A 65 -23.41 -9.60 23.19
CA ASP A 65 -22.11 -10.15 23.58
C ASP A 65 -21.30 -10.46 22.32
N LEU A 66 -20.36 -9.56 22.00
CA LEU A 66 -19.53 -9.66 20.82
C LEU A 66 -18.56 -10.85 20.88
N GLU A 67 -18.12 -11.28 22.06
CA GLU A 67 -17.19 -12.40 22.20
C GLU A 67 -17.84 -13.70 21.72
N SER A 68 -19.01 -14.02 22.28
CA SER A 68 -19.75 -15.21 21.89
C SER A 68 -20.18 -15.14 20.42
N ALA A 69 -20.70 -13.99 19.98
CA ALA A 69 -21.17 -13.83 18.60
C ALA A 69 -20.04 -14.01 17.57
N ILE A 70 -18.89 -13.37 17.78
CA ILE A 70 -17.77 -13.40 16.83
C ILE A 70 -17.07 -14.76 16.85
N ASN A 71 -16.77 -15.31 18.04
CA ASN A 71 -16.09 -16.61 18.13
C ASN A 71 -16.93 -17.72 17.48
N ASN A 72 -18.24 -17.77 17.76
CA ASN A 72 -19.15 -18.75 17.15
C ASN A 72 -19.29 -18.56 15.64
N ALA A 73 -19.27 -17.31 15.15
CA ALA A 73 -19.27 -17.04 13.71
C ALA A 73 -17.99 -17.54 13.02
N VAL A 74 -16.83 -17.40 13.66
CA VAL A 74 -15.57 -17.97 13.14
C VAL A 74 -15.62 -19.49 13.15
N PHE A 75 -15.92 -20.09 14.31
CA PHE A 75 -16.10 -21.53 14.47
C PHE A 75 -17.18 -21.80 15.54
N PRO A 76 -18.19 -22.63 15.26
CA PRO A 76 -18.32 -23.52 14.11
C PRO A 76 -18.98 -22.90 12.86
N GLY A 77 -19.23 -21.59 12.84
CA GLY A 77 -20.03 -20.93 11.79
C GLY A 77 -19.44 -21.00 10.37
N LEU A 78 -18.24 -20.46 10.16
CA LEU A 78 -17.66 -20.25 8.83
C LEU A 78 -16.39 -21.06 8.54
N GLN A 79 -15.57 -21.33 9.55
CA GLN A 79 -14.30 -22.04 9.40
C GLN A 79 -14.33 -23.39 10.16
N GLY A 80 -13.36 -24.25 9.84
CA GLY A 80 -13.11 -25.52 10.52
C GLY A 80 -11.85 -25.47 11.40
N GLY A 81 -10.89 -26.37 11.15
CA GLY A 81 -9.66 -26.47 11.95
C GLY A 81 -8.73 -25.25 11.82
N PRO A 82 -8.14 -24.76 12.93
CA PRO A 82 -7.26 -23.59 12.93
C PRO A 82 -5.89 -23.90 12.30
N HIS A 83 -5.31 -22.90 11.63
CA HIS A 83 -3.96 -22.99 11.05
C HIS A 83 -2.89 -22.67 12.10
N ASN A 84 -2.58 -23.63 12.97
CA ASN A 84 -1.69 -23.42 14.12
C ASN A 84 -0.27 -22.95 13.77
N HIS A 85 0.26 -23.33 12.60
CA HIS A 85 1.56 -22.85 12.12
C HIS A 85 1.55 -21.33 11.84
N THR A 86 0.45 -20.82 11.26
CA THR A 86 0.25 -19.38 11.06
C THR A 86 0.06 -18.65 12.38
N ILE A 87 -0.68 -19.24 13.33
CA ILE A 87 -0.90 -18.67 14.67
C ILE A 87 0.43 -18.56 15.43
N GLY A 88 1.28 -19.60 15.36
CA GLY A 88 2.63 -19.56 15.94
C GLY A 88 3.50 -18.46 15.35
N GLY A 89 3.53 -18.32 14.01
CA GLY A 89 4.25 -17.23 13.35
C GLY A 89 3.69 -15.83 13.67
N LEU A 90 2.38 -15.73 13.89
CA LEU A 90 1.75 -14.49 14.33
C LEU A 90 2.20 -14.11 15.74
N ALA A 91 2.30 -15.06 16.67
CA ALA A 91 2.79 -14.78 18.03
C ALA A 91 4.21 -14.19 18.01
N VAL A 92 5.11 -14.73 17.17
CA VAL A 92 6.46 -14.18 16.97
C VAL A 92 6.42 -12.75 16.44
N CYS A 93 5.56 -12.49 15.44
CA CYS A 93 5.37 -11.15 14.89
C CYS A 93 4.86 -10.14 15.94
N LEU A 94 3.88 -10.54 16.76
CA LEU A 94 3.30 -9.69 17.81
C LEU A 94 4.31 -9.40 18.94
N GLN A 95 5.22 -10.32 19.23
CA GLN A 95 6.33 -10.06 20.14
C GLN A 95 7.27 -8.99 19.57
N HIS A 96 7.64 -9.10 18.29
CA HIS A 96 8.48 -8.11 17.63
C HIS A 96 7.79 -6.73 17.53
N ALA A 97 6.47 -6.69 17.32
CA ALA A 97 5.72 -5.43 17.21
C ALA A 97 5.78 -4.56 18.50
N GLN A 98 6.12 -5.17 19.65
CA GLN A 98 6.29 -4.47 20.92
C GLN A 98 7.69 -3.86 21.11
N SER A 99 8.62 -4.11 20.19
CA SER A 99 10.02 -3.70 20.36
C SER A 99 10.23 -2.21 20.02
N PRO A 100 11.21 -1.54 20.67
CA PRO A 100 11.60 -0.17 20.31
C PRO A 100 12.02 -0.03 18.84
N GLU A 101 12.67 -1.05 18.28
CA GLU A 101 13.12 -1.09 16.88
C GLU A 101 11.93 -1.12 15.92
N PHE A 102 10.85 -1.84 16.27
CA PHE A 102 9.63 -1.83 15.46
C PHE A 102 8.97 -0.44 15.48
N LYS A 103 8.96 0.24 16.62
CA LYS A 103 8.48 1.63 16.69
C LYS A 103 9.34 2.59 15.88
N ALA A 104 10.66 2.47 15.95
CA ALA A 104 11.58 3.25 15.10
C ALA A 104 11.32 2.99 13.61
N TYR A 105 11.14 1.72 13.22
CA TYR A 105 10.77 1.32 11.88
C TYR A 105 9.47 1.99 11.40
N GLN A 106 8.40 1.97 12.20
CA GLN A 106 7.11 2.57 11.78
C GLN A 106 7.20 4.10 11.66
N ASN A 107 8.01 4.78 12.48
CA ASN A 107 8.29 6.19 12.29
C ASN A 107 9.00 6.45 10.95
N GLN A 108 10.01 5.64 10.63
CA GLN A 108 10.71 5.73 9.35
C GLN A 108 9.77 5.48 8.16
N VAL A 109 8.83 4.54 8.27
CA VAL A 109 7.81 4.28 7.24
C VAL A 109 7.01 5.54 6.90
N VAL A 110 6.58 6.30 7.91
CA VAL A 110 5.83 7.55 7.73
C VAL A 110 6.73 8.66 7.17
N SER A 111 7.95 8.84 7.70
CA SER A 111 8.90 9.84 7.21
C SER A 111 9.26 9.61 5.74
N ASN A 112 9.52 8.36 5.37
CA ASN A 112 9.79 7.94 3.99
C ASN A 112 8.61 8.25 3.06
N CYS A 113 7.38 7.98 3.50
CA CYS A 113 6.19 8.27 2.71
C CYS A 113 6.02 9.78 2.50
N ARG A 114 6.29 10.60 3.52
CA ARG A 114 6.26 12.06 3.41
C ARG A 114 7.34 12.60 2.48
N ALA A 115 8.55 12.04 2.52
CA ALA A 115 9.64 12.40 1.60
C ALA A 115 9.26 12.09 0.14
N LEU A 116 8.74 10.89 -0.11
CA LEU A 116 8.21 10.49 -1.41
C LEU A 116 7.09 11.43 -1.89
N ALA A 117 6.11 11.71 -1.04
CA ALA A 117 4.99 12.59 -1.33
C ALA A 117 5.48 13.98 -1.73
N ARG A 118 6.37 14.57 -0.93
CA ARG A 118 6.95 15.88 -1.18
C ARG A 118 7.66 15.91 -2.53
N ARG A 119 8.51 14.91 -2.79
CA ARG A 119 9.28 14.89 -4.04
C ARG A 119 8.38 14.73 -5.28
N LEU A 120 7.34 13.90 -5.20
CA LEU A 120 6.36 13.78 -6.29
C LEU A 120 5.63 15.10 -6.55
N VAL A 121 5.25 15.84 -5.50
CA VAL A 121 4.63 17.17 -5.68
C VAL A 121 5.61 18.16 -6.32
N GLU A 122 6.87 18.19 -5.90
CA GLU A 122 7.92 19.02 -6.53
C GLU A 122 8.14 18.69 -8.01
N LEU A 123 7.96 17.41 -8.38
CA LEU A 123 8.01 16.94 -9.77
C LEU A 123 6.71 17.21 -10.57
N GLY A 124 5.73 17.90 -9.96
CA GLY A 124 4.51 18.33 -10.63
C GLY A 124 3.34 17.34 -10.58
N TYR A 125 3.43 16.28 -9.77
CA TYR A 125 2.33 15.32 -9.62
C TYR A 125 1.23 15.84 -8.69
N THR A 126 -0.01 15.50 -9.02
CA THR A 126 -1.15 15.72 -8.12
C THR A 126 -1.32 14.50 -7.23
N LEU A 127 -1.31 14.69 -5.91
CA LEU A 127 -1.64 13.64 -4.95
C LEU A 127 -3.08 13.79 -4.49
N VAL A 128 -3.82 12.69 -4.40
CA VAL A 128 -5.14 12.69 -3.76
C VAL A 128 -4.96 13.14 -2.31
N SER A 129 -5.81 14.07 -1.84
CA SER A 129 -5.68 14.80 -0.56
C SER A 129 -4.43 15.69 -0.39
N GLY A 130 -3.57 15.82 -1.40
CA GLY A 130 -2.41 16.73 -1.39
C GLY A 130 -1.17 16.22 -0.66
N GLY A 131 -1.20 15.02 -0.08
CA GLY A 131 -0.08 14.47 0.69
C GLY A 131 -0.38 13.10 1.29
N SER A 132 0.28 12.78 2.41
CA SER A 132 -0.01 11.57 3.19
C SER A 132 0.35 11.74 4.67
N ASP A 133 -0.53 11.19 5.52
CA ASP A 133 -0.33 11.06 6.96
C ASP A 133 -0.01 9.62 7.40
N ASN A 134 0.18 8.70 6.44
CA ASN A 134 0.42 7.29 6.71
C ASN A 134 1.57 6.74 5.84
N HIS A 135 1.47 5.48 5.43
CA HIS A 135 2.48 4.72 4.72
C HIS A 135 2.28 4.66 3.20
N LEU A 136 1.27 5.34 2.63
CA LEU A 136 1.03 5.35 1.19
C LEU A 136 0.68 6.73 0.64
N VAL A 137 0.93 6.91 -0.65
CA VAL A 137 0.42 8.02 -1.47
C VAL A 137 -0.43 7.48 -2.61
N LEU A 138 -1.38 8.29 -3.06
CA LEU A 138 -2.19 8.02 -4.24
C LEU A 138 -1.99 9.15 -5.23
N VAL A 139 -1.33 8.85 -6.35
CA VAL A 139 -0.99 9.82 -7.40
C VAL A 139 -2.10 9.82 -8.46
N ASP A 140 -2.61 11.01 -8.78
CA ASP A 140 -3.55 11.22 -9.88
C ASP A 140 -2.77 11.56 -11.16
N LEU A 141 -2.86 10.69 -12.16
CA LEU A 141 -2.15 10.81 -13.44
C LEU A 141 -3.02 11.46 -14.52
N ARG A 142 -4.32 11.67 -14.26
CA ARG A 142 -5.26 12.24 -15.24
C ARG A 142 -4.85 13.63 -15.74
N PRO A 143 -4.28 14.54 -14.92
CA PRO A 143 -3.78 15.83 -15.41
C PRO A 143 -2.68 15.68 -16.49
N LEU A 144 -1.96 14.55 -16.49
CA LEU A 144 -0.94 14.23 -17.49
C LEU A 144 -1.53 13.50 -18.71
N GLY A 145 -2.84 13.27 -18.74
CA GLY A 145 -3.52 12.58 -19.83
C GLY A 145 -3.14 11.10 -19.96
N ILE A 146 -2.59 10.46 -18.92
CA ILE A 146 -2.24 9.03 -18.90
C ILE A 146 -3.01 8.30 -17.79
N ASP A 147 -3.06 6.97 -17.86
CA ASP A 147 -3.73 6.11 -16.89
C ASP A 147 -2.74 5.21 -16.15
N GLY A 148 -3.18 4.68 -15.01
CA GLY A 148 -2.35 3.85 -14.14
C GLY A 148 -1.91 2.53 -14.78
N ALA A 149 -2.68 1.94 -15.71
CA ALA A 149 -2.31 0.67 -16.31
C ALA A 149 -1.11 0.77 -17.25
N ARG A 150 -1.02 1.88 -18.00
CA ARG A 150 0.13 2.14 -18.87
C ARG A 150 1.40 2.45 -18.06
N VAL A 151 1.26 3.26 -17.02
CA VAL A 151 2.39 3.61 -16.13
C VAL A 151 2.87 2.40 -15.35
N GLU A 152 1.96 1.61 -14.77
CA GLU A 152 2.29 0.37 -14.07
C GLU A 152 3.10 -0.57 -14.97
N LYS A 153 2.72 -0.74 -16.25
CA LYS A 153 3.45 -1.64 -17.17
C LYS A 153 4.89 -1.20 -17.42
N ILE A 154 5.14 0.09 -17.70
CA ILE A 154 6.49 0.59 -17.96
C ILE A 154 7.36 0.50 -16.71
N LEU A 155 6.80 0.85 -15.55
CA LEU A 155 7.52 0.76 -14.27
C LEU A 155 7.83 -0.69 -13.90
N ASP A 156 6.92 -1.63 -14.15
CA ASP A 156 7.15 -3.06 -13.93
C ASP A 156 8.29 -3.60 -14.82
N MET A 157 8.36 -3.16 -16.09
CA MET A 157 9.49 -3.47 -16.98
C MET A 157 10.82 -2.86 -16.50
N ALA A 158 10.77 -1.83 -15.66
CA ALA A 158 11.92 -1.16 -15.06
C ALA A 158 12.22 -1.63 -13.62
N SER A 159 11.72 -2.80 -13.22
CA SER A 159 11.91 -3.37 -11.87
C SER A 159 11.30 -2.51 -10.74
N ILE A 160 10.27 -1.70 -11.03
CA ILE A 160 9.50 -0.91 -10.06
C ILE A 160 8.07 -1.46 -9.98
N THR A 161 7.80 -2.24 -8.94
CA THR A 161 6.46 -2.78 -8.71
C THR A 161 5.59 -1.80 -7.91
N LEU A 162 4.50 -1.36 -8.53
CA LEU A 162 3.43 -0.61 -7.87
C LEU A 162 2.05 -1.10 -8.34
N ASN A 163 0.99 -0.44 -7.90
CA ASN A 163 -0.37 -0.82 -8.28
C ASN A 163 -1.14 0.37 -8.87
N LYS A 164 -1.72 0.19 -10.05
CA LYS A 164 -2.75 1.07 -10.60
C LYS A 164 -3.97 1.08 -9.68
N ASN A 165 -4.49 2.26 -9.39
CA ASN A 165 -5.53 2.45 -8.40
C ASN A 165 -6.49 3.55 -8.84
N SER A 166 -7.79 3.34 -8.60
CA SER A 166 -8.79 4.36 -8.92
C SER A 166 -8.57 5.63 -8.11
N VAL A 167 -8.88 6.77 -8.71
CA VAL A 167 -8.80 8.10 -8.11
C VAL A 167 -10.17 8.81 -8.18
N PRO A 168 -10.43 9.80 -7.30
CA PRO A 168 -11.69 10.55 -7.34
C PRO A 168 -11.99 11.15 -8.72
N GLY A 169 -13.13 10.77 -9.29
CA GLY A 169 -13.59 11.22 -10.61
C GLY A 169 -13.22 10.30 -11.77
N ASP A 170 -12.64 9.12 -11.51
CA ASP A 170 -12.58 8.05 -12.52
C ASP A 170 -13.99 7.63 -12.94
N LYS A 171 -14.21 7.50 -14.25
CA LYS A 171 -15.50 7.06 -14.81
C LYS A 171 -15.68 5.54 -14.77
N SER A 172 -14.60 4.79 -14.62
CA SER A 172 -14.61 3.32 -14.62
C SER A 172 -13.50 2.78 -13.73
N ALA A 173 -13.84 1.80 -12.89
CA ALA A 173 -12.87 1.09 -12.05
C ALA A 173 -11.90 0.23 -12.88
N LEU A 174 -12.22 -0.09 -14.14
CA LEU A 174 -11.37 -0.91 -15.02
C LEU A 174 -10.24 -0.11 -15.67
N VAL A 175 -10.35 1.23 -15.69
CA VAL A 175 -9.33 2.13 -16.27
C VAL A 175 -8.98 3.18 -15.21
N PRO A 176 -8.24 2.78 -14.16
CA PRO A 176 -7.89 3.68 -13.07
C PRO A 176 -6.96 4.80 -13.54
N GLY A 177 -7.26 6.03 -13.12
CA GLY A 177 -6.51 7.23 -13.46
C GLY A 177 -5.28 7.48 -12.58
N GLY A 178 -4.94 6.58 -11.65
CA GLY A 178 -3.85 6.79 -10.72
C GLY A 178 -3.03 5.55 -10.38
N ILE A 179 -2.00 5.79 -9.56
CA ILE A 179 -1.10 4.77 -9.01
C ILE A 179 -0.97 4.94 -7.49
N ARG A 180 -0.89 3.82 -6.78
CA ARG A 180 -0.72 3.78 -5.32
C ARG A 180 0.68 3.27 -5.00
N ILE A 181 1.41 4.05 -4.19
CA ILE A 181 2.80 3.77 -3.81
C ILE A 181 2.88 3.72 -2.30
N GLY A 182 3.54 2.71 -1.74
CA GLY A 182 3.68 2.53 -0.29
C GLY A 182 5.14 2.39 0.15
N SER A 183 5.45 2.87 1.35
CA SER A 183 6.79 2.83 1.94
C SER A 183 7.18 1.57 2.76
N PRO A 184 6.29 0.70 3.29
CA PRO A 184 6.70 -0.33 4.26
C PRO A 184 7.75 -1.33 3.78
N ALA A 185 7.64 -1.80 2.53
CA ALA A 185 8.50 -2.85 1.99
C ALA A 185 9.96 -2.37 1.87
N MET A 186 10.18 -1.23 1.20
CA MET A 186 11.53 -0.70 1.01
C MET A 186 12.12 -0.18 2.33
N THR A 187 11.30 0.37 3.22
CA THR A 187 11.76 0.75 4.58
C THR A 187 12.25 -0.47 5.36
N THR A 188 11.63 -1.64 5.18
CA THR A 188 12.10 -2.88 5.84
C THR A 188 13.50 -3.29 5.36
N ARG A 189 13.85 -2.96 4.12
CA ARG A 189 15.19 -3.18 3.56
C ARG A 189 16.22 -2.14 4.02
N GLY A 190 15.81 -1.12 4.78
CA GLY A 190 16.68 -0.07 5.29
C GLY A 190 16.67 1.23 4.49
N PHE A 191 15.73 1.41 3.56
CA PHE A 191 15.61 2.66 2.82
C PHE A 191 15.21 3.82 3.75
N THR A 192 15.80 4.99 3.52
CA THR A 192 15.51 6.24 4.22
C THR A 192 14.89 7.27 3.27
N GLU A 193 14.63 8.48 3.76
CA GLU A 193 14.04 9.59 3.00
C GLU A 193 14.85 9.91 1.74
N LYS A 194 16.17 9.76 1.80
CA LYS A 194 17.08 9.95 0.66
C LYS A 194 16.74 8.98 -0.46
N GLU A 195 16.63 7.70 -0.17
CA GLU A 195 16.31 6.70 -1.18
C GLU A 195 14.86 6.84 -1.66
N PHE A 196 13.92 7.25 -0.80
CA PHE A 196 12.54 7.52 -1.23
C PHE A 196 12.43 8.75 -2.15
N THR A 197 13.32 9.73 -2.01
CA THR A 197 13.46 10.82 -2.97
C THR A 197 13.95 10.28 -4.32
N ALA A 198 14.95 9.39 -4.33
CA ALA A 198 15.42 8.74 -5.56
C ALA A 198 14.34 7.84 -6.20
N ILE A 199 13.52 7.15 -5.40
CA ILE A 199 12.36 6.40 -5.90
C ILE A 199 11.38 7.32 -6.63
N ALA A 200 11.08 8.51 -6.10
CA ALA A 200 10.21 9.48 -6.79
C ALA A 200 10.79 9.89 -8.16
N GLU A 201 12.11 10.06 -8.27
CA GLU A 201 12.77 10.36 -9.56
C GLU A 201 12.63 9.22 -10.56
N PHE A 202 12.86 7.99 -10.13
CA PHE A 202 12.71 6.82 -11.01
C PHE A 202 11.26 6.62 -11.46
N ILE A 203 10.30 6.85 -10.58
CA ILE A 203 8.88 6.84 -10.93
C ILE A 203 8.57 7.95 -11.94
N HIS A 204 9.11 9.15 -11.73
CA HIS A 204 8.92 10.26 -12.65
C HIS A 204 9.46 9.95 -14.04
N GLU A 205 10.68 9.41 -14.12
CA GLU A 205 11.29 9.01 -15.38
C GLU A 205 10.45 7.93 -16.10
N GLY A 206 9.99 6.90 -15.39
CA GLY A 206 9.10 5.88 -15.96
C GLY A 206 7.77 6.44 -16.44
N VAL A 207 7.22 7.45 -15.78
CA VAL A 207 6.04 8.19 -16.27
C VAL A 207 6.35 8.96 -17.56
N GLN A 208 7.50 9.63 -17.67
CA GLN A 208 7.89 10.32 -18.90
C GLN A 208 8.05 9.33 -20.06
N ILE A 209 8.70 8.18 -19.83
CA ILE A 209 8.79 7.10 -20.83
C ILE A 209 7.38 6.63 -21.23
N THR A 210 6.45 6.52 -20.29
CA THR A 210 5.06 6.13 -20.59
C THR A 210 4.36 7.15 -21.48
N ILE A 211 4.53 8.46 -21.23
CA ILE A 211 3.97 9.53 -22.05
C ILE A 211 4.53 9.47 -23.48
N GLU A 212 5.85 9.32 -23.62
CA GLU A 212 6.50 9.19 -24.92
C GLU A 212 6.04 7.94 -25.67
N ALA A 213 6.02 6.78 -25.00
CA ALA A 213 5.52 5.53 -25.57
C ALA A 213 4.05 5.66 -26.02
N LYS A 214 3.22 6.39 -25.28
CA LYS A 214 1.82 6.61 -25.63
C LYS A 214 1.70 7.46 -26.90
N GLY A 215 2.57 8.44 -27.09
CA GLY A 215 2.62 9.26 -28.30
C GLY A 215 3.07 8.48 -29.54
N LEU A 216 3.90 7.44 -29.36
CA LEU A 216 4.38 6.57 -30.45
C LEU A 216 3.41 5.44 -30.80
N ALA A 217 2.52 5.07 -29.88
CA ALA A 217 1.55 4.01 -30.10
C ALA A 217 0.48 4.44 -31.12
N SER A 218 0.18 3.57 -32.09
CA SER A 218 -0.83 3.83 -33.14
C SER A 218 -2.28 3.73 -32.64
N GLY A 219 -2.51 3.18 -31.44
CA GLY A 219 -3.82 2.85 -30.90
C GLY A 219 -4.11 3.51 -29.55
N SER A 220 -5.39 3.83 -29.30
CA SER A 220 -5.84 4.48 -28.06
C SER A 220 -6.20 3.49 -26.94
N LYS A 221 -6.33 2.20 -27.25
CA LYS A 221 -6.72 1.17 -26.27
C LYS A 221 -5.53 0.75 -25.42
N VAL A 222 -5.79 0.46 -24.14
CA VAL A 222 -4.75 -0.01 -23.20
C VAL A 222 -4.12 -1.31 -23.72
N GLN A 223 -4.92 -2.25 -24.20
CA GLN A 223 -4.41 -3.54 -24.72
C GLN A 223 -3.45 -3.39 -25.91
N GLU A 224 -3.70 -2.43 -26.80
CA GLU A 224 -2.81 -2.14 -27.93
C GLU A 224 -1.50 -1.55 -27.44
N PHE A 225 -1.55 -0.62 -26.49
CA PHE A 225 -0.36 -0.09 -25.83
C PHE A 225 0.47 -1.19 -25.15
N LEU A 226 -0.17 -2.09 -24.39
CA LEU A 226 0.52 -3.19 -23.71
C LEU A 226 1.23 -4.13 -24.68
N LYS A 227 0.59 -4.43 -25.83
CA LYS A 227 1.21 -5.20 -26.91
C LYS A 227 2.38 -4.46 -27.54
N PHE A 228 2.22 -3.15 -27.79
CA PHE A 228 3.27 -2.31 -28.37
C PHE A 228 4.53 -2.26 -27.49
N VAL A 229 4.39 -1.98 -26.19
CA VAL A 229 5.56 -1.89 -25.29
C VAL A 229 6.20 -3.24 -24.97
N SER A 230 5.48 -4.34 -25.22
CA SER A 230 6.00 -5.70 -25.06
C SER A 230 6.53 -6.28 -26.38
N SER A 231 6.51 -5.51 -27.46
CA SER A 231 7.02 -5.96 -28.76
C SER A 231 8.56 -5.87 -28.80
N PRO A 232 9.24 -6.76 -29.55
CA PRO A 232 10.69 -6.69 -29.73
C PRO A 232 11.16 -5.37 -30.34
N ASP A 233 10.30 -4.73 -31.13
CA ASP A 233 10.60 -3.49 -31.86
C ASP A 233 10.20 -2.23 -31.05
N PHE A 234 9.99 -2.34 -29.74
CA PHE A 234 9.64 -1.20 -28.90
C PHE A 234 10.78 -0.16 -28.90
N PRO A 235 10.57 1.06 -29.43
CA PRO A 235 11.66 2.01 -29.69
C PRO A 235 12.30 2.60 -28.44
N LEU A 236 11.66 2.48 -27.26
CA LEU A 236 12.19 2.99 -25.99
C LEU A 236 12.77 1.89 -25.10
N THR A 237 13.05 0.71 -25.66
CA THR A 237 13.61 -0.43 -24.92
C THR A 237 14.89 -0.04 -24.17
N ASP A 238 15.80 0.72 -24.79
CA ASP A 238 17.05 1.15 -24.16
C ASP A 238 16.81 2.11 -22.97
N LYS A 239 15.81 3.00 -23.05
CA LYS A 239 15.45 3.90 -21.94
C LYS A 239 14.92 3.10 -20.75
N VAL A 240 14.02 2.14 -21.00
CA VAL A 240 13.48 1.27 -19.95
C VAL A 240 14.58 0.40 -19.34
N SER A 241 15.45 -0.18 -20.17
CA SER A 241 16.57 -1.00 -19.70
C SER A 241 17.56 -0.18 -18.86
N ASN A 242 17.88 1.05 -19.26
CA ASN A 242 18.74 1.94 -18.47
C ASN A 242 18.12 2.28 -17.11
N LEU A 243 16.82 2.62 -17.08
CA LEU A 243 16.09 2.86 -15.83
C LEU A 243 16.12 1.61 -14.94
N CYS A 244 15.83 0.44 -15.51
CA CYS A 244 15.89 -0.85 -14.84
C CYS A 244 17.26 -1.09 -14.19
N SER A 245 18.35 -0.93 -14.94
CA SER A 245 19.71 -1.12 -14.41
C SER A 245 20.04 -0.18 -13.24
N ARG A 246 19.57 1.08 -13.27
CA ARG A 246 19.76 2.02 -12.15
C ARG A 246 18.91 1.66 -10.92
N VAL A 247 17.68 1.21 -11.13
CA VAL A 247 16.80 0.72 -10.06
C VAL A 247 17.42 -0.51 -9.39
N GLU A 248 17.91 -1.46 -10.17
CA GLU A 248 18.58 -2.67 -9.67
C GLU A 248 19.90 -2.33 -8.97
N ALA A 249 20.71 -1.43 -9.55
CA ALA A 249 21.95 -0.97 -8.93
C ALA A 249 21.70 -0.30 -7.56
N LEU A 250 20.62 0.49 -7.40
CA LEU A 250 20.26 1.05 -6.10
C LEU A 250 19.80 -0.04 -5.14
N THR A 251 18.85 -0.88 -5.58
CA THR A 251 18.16 -1.82 -4.68
C THR A 251 19.04 -3.00 -4.25
N THR A 252 20.04 -3.40 -5.02
CA THR A 252 20.98 -4.48 -4.67
C THR A 252 21.97 -4.09 -3.56
N GLN A 253 22.10 -2.81 -3.24
CA GLN A 253 22.93 -2.32 -2.12
C GLN A 253 22.31 -2.58 -0.74
N PHE A 254 21.04 -3.00 -0.69
CA PHE A 254 20.27 -3.14 0.55
C PHE A 254 19.91 -4.62 0.82
N PRO A 255 19.88 -5.05 2.10
CA PRO A 255 19.58 -6.42 2.47
C PRO A 255 18.18 -6.86 2.03
N ILE A 256 17.98 -8.18 1.94
CA ILE A 256 16.68 -8.82 1.74
C ILE A 256 16.34 -9.58 3.02
N PRO A 257 15.40 -9.08 3.84
CA PRO A 257 14.99 -9.78 5.06
C PRO A 257 14.45 -11.18 4.75
N GLY A 258 14.88 -12.17 5.53
CA GLY A 258 14.39 -13.54 5.45
C GLY A 258 15.12 -14.46 4.46
N VAL A 259 16.21 -13.97 3.83
CA VAL A 259 17.14 -14.77 3.02
C VAL A 259 18.49 -14.86 3.74
#